data_AF-A0A7X7Y528-F1
#
_entry.id   AF-A0A7X7Y528-F1
#
_cell.length_a   1.000
_cell.length_b   1.000
_cell.length_c   1.000
_cell.angle_alpha   90.00
_cell.angle_beta   90.00
_cell.angle_gamma   90.00
#
_symmetry.space_group_name_H-M   'P 1'
#
loop_
_entity.id
_entity.type
_entity.pdbx_description
1 polymer ?
#
loop_
_entity_poly.entity_id
_entity_poly.type
_entity_poly.pdbx_seq_one_letter_code
_entity_poly.pdbx_strand_id
1 'polypeptide(L)' 'MNHYEHALHFVLWGKWDDLFTLMLRSNDDILRKRIEQFLHAYYYSINHHEIIERHDQLIEYIDHAMKINDHHSLNV' A
#
# COMPACT_ATOMS: atom_id res chain seq x y z
N MET A 1 15.40 -2.71 4.42
CA MET A 1 14.24 -1.85 4.11
C MET A 1 13.10 -2.77 3.71
N ASN A 2 12.05 -2.81 4.53
CA ASN A 2 10.91 -3.71 4.44
C ASN A 2 10.05 -3.35 3.20
N HIS A 3 9.36 -4.33 2.59
CA HIS A 3 8.48 -4.09 1.44
C HIS A 3 7.35 -3.10 1.76
N TYR A 4 6.92 -3.03 3.02
CA TYR A 4 5.96 -2.03 3.48
C TYR A 4 6.51 -0.60 3.52
N GLU A 5 7.79 -0.41 3.88
CA GLU A 5 8.44 0.92 3.83
C GLU A 5 8.52 1.44 2.40
N HIS A 6 8.85 0.56 1.44
CA HIS A 6 8.84 0.91 0.03
C HIS A 6 7.44 1.24 -0.46
N ALA A 7 6.42 0.47 -0.09
CA ALA A 7 5.04 0.75 -0.44
C ALA A 7 4.58 2.11 0.09
N LEU A 8 4.87 2.43 1.37
CA LEU A 8 4.56 3.73 1.95
C LEU A 8 5.24 4.87 1.21
N HIS A 9 6.54 4.71 0.93
CA HIS A 9 7.31 5.70 0.17
C HIS A 9 6.71 5.93 -1.23
N PHE A 10 6.33 4.87 -1.95
CA PHE A 10 5.71 5.04 -3.27
C PHE A 10 4.36 5.75 -3.20
N VAL A 11 3.55 5.46 -2.18
CA VAL A 11 2.26 6.13 -1.99
C VAL A 11 2.44 7.61 -1.69
N LEU A 12 3.30 7.97 -0.74
CA LEU A 12 3.53 9.37 -0.34
C LEU A 12 4.10 10.24 -1.47
N TRP A 13 4.92 9.65 -2.34
CA TRP A 13 5.57 10.36 -3.45
C TRP A 13 4.81 10.26 -4.78
N GLY A 14 3.66 9.58 -4.80
CA GLY A 14 2.86 9.41 -6.02
C GLY A 14 3.52 8.55 -7.11
N LYS A 15 4.36 7.59 -6.72
CA LYS A 15 5.08 6.70 -7.64
C LYS A 15 4.25 5.46 -7.97
N TRP A 16 3.18 5.66 -8.74
CA TRP A 16 2.19 4.61 -9.00
C TRP A 16 2.70 3.44 -9.84
N ASP A 17 3.60 3.68 -10.79
CA ASP A 17 4.23 2.60 -11.59
C ASP A 17 5.13 1.70 -10.73
N ASP A 18 5.89 2.29 -9.79
CA ASP A 18 6.70 1.57 -8.83
C ASP A 18 5.82 0.78 -7.84
N LEU A 19 4.70 1.38 -7.41
CA LEU A 19 3.72 0.74 -6.54
C LEU A 19 3.04 -0.46 -7.24
N PHE A 20 2.71 -0.33 -8.53
CA PHE A 20 2.19 -1.43 -9.35
C PHE A 20 3.23 -2.54 -9.51
N THR A 21 4.49 -2.19 -9.75
CA THR A 21 5.59 -3.17 -9.84
C THR A 21 5.80 -3.91 -8.51
N LEU A 22 5.70 -3.20 -7.38
CA LEU A 22 5.76 -3.80 -6.05
C LEU A 22 4.60 -4.76 -5.82
N MET A 23 3.37 -4.39 -6.20
CA MET A 23 2.19 -5.25 -6.13
C MET A 23 2.38 -6.56 -6.90
N LEU A 24 2.94 -6.51 -8.11
CA LEU A 24 3.17 -7.73 -8.91
C LEU A 24 4.16 -8.70 -8.27
N ARG A 25 5.08 -8.21 -7.42
CA ARG A 25 6.14 -9.00 -6.78
C ARG A 25 5.85 -9.38 -5.34
N SER A 26 4.85 -8.76 -4.72
CA SER A 26 4.48 -9.02 -3.32
C SER A 26 3.86 -10.42 -3.16
N ASN A 27 4.20 -11.11 -2.08
CA ASN A 27 3.52 -12.35 -1.68
C ASN A 27 2.36 -12.09 -0.71
N ASP A 28 2.13 -10.83 -0.33
CA ASP A 28 1.05 -10.43 0.55
C ASP A 28 -0.20 -10.11 -0.27
N ASP A 29 -1.16 -11.03 -0.25
CA ASP A 29 -2.42 -10.91 -0.99
C ASP A 29 -3.28 -9.74 -0.52
N ILE A 30 -3.21 -9.36 0.76
CA ILE A 30 -3.99 -8.24 1.30
C ILE A 30 -3.37 -6.93 0.82
N LEU A 31 -2.05 -6.79 0.91
CA LEU A 31 -1.33 -5.62 0.36
C LEU A 31 -1.62 -5.47 -1.14
N ARG A 32 -1.55 -6.57 -1.88
CA ARG A 32 -1.81 -6.58 -3.33
C ARG A 32 -3.19 -6.06 -3.66
N LYS A 33 -4.21 -6.59 -2.99
CA LYS A 33 -5.60 -6.21 -3.20
C LYS A 33 -5.85 -4.73 -2.86
N ARG A 34 -5.23 -4.21 -1.81
CA ARG A 34 -5.37 -2.80 -1.44
C ARG A 34 -4.68 -1.87 -2.44
N ILE A 35 -3.49 -2.23 -2.92
CA ILE A 35 -2.82 -1.49 -4.00
C ILE A 35 -3.67 -1.52 -5.27
N GLU A 36 -4.21 -2.67 -5.66
CA GLU A 36 -5.09 -2.81 -6.82
C GLU A 36 -6.32 -1.90 -6.71
N GLN A 37 -7.02 -1.92 -5.57
CA GLN A 37 -8.19 -1.08 -5.33
C GLN A 37 -7.87 0.40 -5.41
N PHE A 38 -6.74 0.82 -4.83
CA PHE A 38 -6.28 2.20 -4.90
C PHE A 38 -5.93 2.60 -6.34
N LEU A 39 -5.13 1.82 -7.06
CA LEU A 39 -4.75 2.14 -8.44
C LEU A 39 -5.98 2.17 -9.35
N HIS A 40 -6.91 1.23 -9.18
CA HIS A 40 -8.16 1.23 -9.95
C HIS A 40 -8.99 2.49 -9.66
N ALA A 41 -9.16 2.87 -8.39
CA ALA A 41 -9.87 4.11 -8.05
C ALA A 41 -9.14 5.34 -8.63
N TYR A 42 -7.82 5.40 -8.52
CA TYR A 42 -7.00 6.51 -9.00
C TYR A 42 -7.11 6.71 -10.52
N TYR A 43 -7.06 5.63 -11.32
CA TYR A 43 -7.09 5.72 -12.78
C TYR A 43 -8.50 5.84 -13.36
N TYR A 44 -9.52 5.27 -12.70
CA TYR A 44 -10.85 5.09 -13.30
C TYR A 44 -12.01 5.74 -12.52
N SER A 45 -11.85 6.07 -11.24
CA SER A 45 -12.96 6.66 -10.49
C SER A 45 -13.16 8.14 -10.85
N ILE A 46 -14.42 8.50 -11.04
CA ILE A 46 -14.87 9.89 -11.20
C ILE A 46 -15.11 10.53 -9.81
N ASN A 47 -15.27 9.70 -8.78
CA ASN A 47 -15.54 10.15 -7.42
C ASN A 47 -14.24 10.36 -6.65
N HIS A 48 -13.87 11.63 -6.46
CA HIS A 48 -12.66 11.99 -5.71
C HIS A 48 -12.66 11.45 -4.27
N HIS A 49 -13.83 11.35 -3.63
CA HIS A 49 -13.94 10.79 -2.28
C HIS A 49 -13.52 9.31 -2.23
N GLU A 50 -13.85 8.54 -3.27
CA GLU A 50 -13.44 7.13 -3.37
C GLU A 50 -11.92 7.01 -3.49
N ILE A 51 -11.27 7.89 -4.26
CA ILE A 51 -9.81 7.91 -4.41
C ILE A 51 -9.15 8.15 -3.06
N ILE A 52 -9.61 9.16 -2.31
CA ILE A 52 -9.08 9.49 -0.97
C ILE A 52 -9.32 8.33 -0.01
N GLU A 53 -10.53 7.76 0.01
CA GLU A 53 -10.85 6.64 0.90
C GLU A 53 -9.94 5.42 0.64
N ARG A 54 -9.72 5.06 -0.63
CA ARG A 54 -8.82 3.94 -0.97
C ARG A 54 -7.36 4.25 -0.66
N HIS A 55 -6.95 5.49 -0.83
CA HIS A 55 -5.61 5.95 -0.48
C HIS A 55 -5.38 5.82 1.04
N ASP A 56 -6.30 6.32 1.86
CA ASP A 56 -6.20 6.26 3.31
C ASP A 56 -6.24 4.81 3.82
N GLN A 57 -7.14 3.99 3.28
CA GLN A 57 -7.20 2.56 3.58
C GLN A 57 -5.90 1.81 3.24
N LEU A 58 -5.18 2.23 2.19
CA LEU A 58 -3.89 1.65 1.83
C LEU A 58 -2.81 2.06 2.82
N ILE A 59 -2.72 3.34 3.18
CA ILE A 59 -1.75 3.85 4.17
C ILE A 59 -1.96 3.19 5.53
N GLU A 60 -3.20 3.15 6.03
CA GLU A 60 -3.54 2.54 7.32
C GLU A 60 -3.08 1.08 7.39
N TYR A 61 -3.29 0.34 6.30
CA TYR A 61 -2.86 -1.06 6.24
C TYR A 61 -1.34 -1.20 6.25
N ILE A 62 -0.64 -0.37 5.47
CA ILE A 62 0.83 -0.37 5.41
C ILE A 62 1.40 -0.05 6.80
N ASP A 63 0.90 0.99 7.48
CA ASP A 63 1.32 1.36 8.83
C ASP A 63 1.09 0.23 9.85
N HIS A 64 -0.08 -0.40 9.81
CA HIS A 64 -0.41 -1.53 10.68
C HIS A 64 0.50 -2.75 10.42
N ALA A 65 0.76 -3.08 9.15
CA ALA A 65 1.63 -4.18 8.78
C ALA A 65 3.10 -3.92 9.15
N MET A 66 3.57 -2.68 9.05
CA MET A 66 4.90 -2.28 9.53
C MET A 66 5.04 -2.52 11.03
N LYS A 67 4.08 -2.03 11.83
CA LYS A 67 4.08 -2.21 13.30
C LYS A 67 4.09 -3.68 13.72
N ILE A 68 3.33 -4.54 13.04
CA ILE A 68 3.33 -5.98 13.33
C ILE A 68 4.71 -6.60 13.08
N ASN A 69 5.35 -6.26 11.96
CA ASN A 69 6.67 -6.80 11.62
C ASN A 69 7.77 -6.29 12.56
N ASP A 70 7.70 -5.02 12.99
CA ASP A 70 8.63 -4.47 13.96
C ASP A 70 8.50 -5.16 15.33
N HIS A 71 7.27 -5.44 15.78
CA HIS A 71 7.03 -6.18 17.02
C HIS A 71 7.46 -7.65 16.94
N HIS A 72 7.40 -8.29 15.77
CA HIS A 72 7.95 -9.64 15.59
C HIS A 72 9.48 -9.65 15.69
N SER A 73 10.14 -8.57 15.24
CA SER A 73 11.61 -8.45 15.22
C SER A 73 12.24 -8.23 16.60
N LEU A 74 11.46 -7.76 17.59
CA LEU A 74 11.92 -7.50 18.95
C LEU A 74 11.79 -8.71 19.90
N ASN A 75 11.11 -9.78 19.46
CA ASN A 75 10.86 -10.98 20.26
C ASN A 75 11.68 -12.21 19.80
N VAL A 76 12.72 -12.01 18.97
CA VAL A 76 13.63 -13.07 18.50
C VAL A 76 15.06 -12.76 18.89
#